data_AF-A0A109NGR6-F1
#
_entry.id   AF-A0A109NGR6-F1
#
_cell.length_a   1.000
_cell.length_b   1.000
_cell.length_c   1.000
_cell.angle_alpha   90.00
_cell.angle_beta   90.00
_cell.angle_gamma   90.00
#
_symmetry.space_group_name_H-M   'P 1'
#
loop_
_entity.id
_entity.type
_entity.pdbx_description
1 polymer ?
#
loop_
_entity_poly.entity_id
_entity_poly.type
_entity_poly.pdbx_seq_one_letter_code
_entity_poly.pdbx_strand_id
1 'polypeptide(L)'
;IAAGSLILWIALHNFFNSVNALIWPRDNVLEWWDGPIWCDIHVRIQVGSYVGMTASVAMVIRKLAIVMDTRNMTVSTSRNSKIKAKIWEVVWCWVVPGFFIALYYVVQPVRYMIYGIVGCLSAHDSSWPSVVLGFMWPA
;
A
#
# COMPACT_ATOMS: atom_id res chain seq x y z
N ILE A 1 -15.02 2.93 -5.80
CA ILE A 1 -13.68 3.56 -5.68
C ILE A 1 -12.72 2.53 -5.12
N ALA A 2 -13.10 1.82 -4.06
CA ALA A 2 -12.29 0.77 -3.44
C ALA A 2 -11.68 -0.26 -4.44
N ALA A 3 -12.48 -0.83 -5.35
CA ALA A 3 -11.95 -1.80 -6.34
C ALA A 3 -10.93 -1.17 -7.31
N GLY A 4 -11.16 0.07 -7.76
CA GLY A 4 -10.21 0.78 -8.62
C GLY A 4 -8.92 1.13 -7.88
N SER A 5 -9.01 1.55 -6.62
CA SER A 5 -7.85 1.76 -5.75
C SER A 5 -7.06 0.48 -5.54
N LEU A 6 -7.72 -0.66 -5.31
CA LEU A 6 -7.04 -1.96 -5.17
C LEU A 6 -6.22 -2.30 -6.42
N ILE A 7 -6.85 -2.21 -7.60
CA ILE A 7 -6.18 -2.50 -8.87
C ILE A 7 -4.99 -1.57 -9.07
N LEU A 8 -5.14 -0.28 -8.76
CA LEU A 8 -4.08 0.71 -8.91
C LEU A 8 -2.90 0.42 -7.96
N TRP A 9 -3.17 0.09 -6.69
CA TRP A 9 -2.13 -0.29 -5.73
C TRP A 9 -1.36 -1.53 -6.19
N ILE A 10 -2.07 -2.57 -6.64
CA ILE A 10 -1.45 -3.80 -7.16
C ILE A 10 -0.62 -3.49 -8.42
N ALA A 11 -1.17 -2.72 -9.35
CA ALA A 11 -0.48 -2.37 -10.59
C ALA A 11 0.80 -1.56 -10.33
N LEU A 12 0.74 -0.58 -9.42
CA LEU A 12 1.91 0.20 -9.01
C LEU A 12 2.97 -0.71 -8.37
N HIS A 13 2.58 -1.55 -7.41
CA HIS A 13 3.49 -2.47 -6.73
C HIS A 13 4.18 -3.43 -7.71
N ASN A 14 3.43 -4.00 -8.65
CA ASN A 14 3.99 -4.89 -9.67
C ASN A 14 4.89 -4.15 -10.67
N PHE A 15 4.54 -2.91 -11.05
CA PHE A 15 5.37 -2.12 -11.94
C PHE A 15 6.76 -1.87 -11.33
N PHE A 16 6.83 -1.49 -10.05
CA PHE A 16 8.10 -1.31 -9.37
C PHE A 16 8.89 -2.62 -9.25
N ASN A 17 8.25 -3.73 -8.88
CA ASN A 17 8.91 -5.03 -8.78
C ASN A 17 9.47 -5.51 -10.14
N SER A 18 8.72 -5.33 -11.22
CA SER A 18 9.18 -5.67 -12.57
C SER A 18 10.41 -4.85 -12.98
N VAL A 19 10.41 -3.54 -12.72
CA VAL A 19 11.57 -2.68 -13.03
C VAL A 19 12.76 -3.04 -12.14
N ASN A 20 12.55 -3.36 -10.87
CA ASN A 20 13.61 -3.79 -9.97
C ASN A 20 14.31 -5.06 -10.47
N ALA A 21 13.55 -6.05 -10.95
CA ALA A 21 14.12 -7.27 -11.51
C ALA A 21 14.96 -7.02 -12.77
N LEU A 22 14.65 -5.97 -13.54
CA LEU A 22 15.41 -5.57 -14.73
C LEU A 22 16.71 -4.84 -14.37
N ILE A 23 16.70 -3.99 -13.34
CA ILE A 23 17.86 -3.20 -12.91
C ILE A 23 18.86 -4.05 -12.12
N TRP A 24 18.36 -4.92 -11.24
CA TRP A 24 19.19 -5.77 -10.35
C TRP A 24 19.02 -7.28 -10.64
N PRO A 25 19.31 -7.75 -11.87
CA PRO A 25 19.02 -9.14 -12.28
C PRO A 25 19.98 -10.19 -11.70
N ARG A 26 21.15 -9.79 -11.18
CA ARG A 26 22.22 -10.68 -10.70
C ARG A 26 22.84 -10.11 -9.45
N ASP A 27 23.29 -10.95 -8.53
CA ASP A 27 23.83 -10.63 -7.19
C ASP A 27 25.24 -9.98 -7.20
N ASN A 28 25.49 -9.01 -8.10
CA ASN A 28 26.79 -8.31 -8.21
C ASN A 28 26.72 -6.87 -7.67
N VAL A 29 26.78 -6.72 -6.35
CA VAL A 29 26.66 -5.44 -5.63
C VAL A 29 27.66 -4.35 -6.04
N LEU A 30 28.80 -4.69 -6.64
CA LEU A 30 29.88 -3.74 -6.95
C LEU A 30 29.66 -2.93 -8.23
N GLU A 31 28.87 -3.45 -9.17
CA GLU A 31 28.59 -2.80 -10.46
C GLU A 31 27.17 -2.21 -10.50
N TRP A 32 26.42 -2.31 -9.40
CA TRP A 32 25.04 -1.91 -9.37
C TRP A 32 24.86 -0.40 -9.34
N TRP A 33 23.78 0.03 -9.99
CA TRP A 33 23.26 1.36 -9.77
C TRP A 33 22.64 1.45 -8.37
N ASP A 34 23.04 2.47 -7.60
CA ASP A 34 22.61 2.69 -6.22
C ASP A 34 21.13 3.10 -6.06
N GLY A 35 20.35 3.10 -7.15
CA GLY A 35 18.93 3.41 -7.14
C GLY A 35 18.50 4.79 -6.61
N PRO A 36 19.31 5.87 -6.65
CA PRO A 36 18.90 7.17 -6.13
C PRO A 36 17.60 7.65 -6.80
N ILE A 37 16.72 8.30 -6.03
CA ILE A 37 15.38 8.76 -6.44
C ILE A 37 14.39 7.59 -6.69
N TRP A 38 14.78 6.57 -7.44
CA TRP A 38 13.94 5.41 -7.72
C TRP A 38 13.59 4.63 -6.46
N CYS A 39 14.60 4.16 -5.72
CA CYS A 39 14.38 3.44 -4.48
C CYS A 39 13.73 4.32 -3.42
N ASP A 40 14.05 5.63 -3.39
CA ASP A 40 13.40 6.57 -2.48
C ASP A 40 11.88 6.61 -2.68
N ILE A 41 11.42 6.71 -3.92
CA ILE A 41 9.98 6.72 -4.22
C ILE A 41 9.40 5.32 -3.99
N HIS A 42 10.09 4.28 -4.44
CA HIS A 42 9.60 2.91 -4.40
C HIS A 42 9.33 2.45 -2.96
N VAL A 43 10.28 2.59 -2.02
CA VAL A 43 10.09 2.08 -0.65
C VAL A 43 8.93 2.74 0.08
N ARG A 44 8.64 4.01 -0.23
CA ARG A 44 7.50 4.75 0.32
C ARG A 44 6.19 4.24 -0.25
N ILE A 45 6.13 4.03 -1.56
CA ILE A 45 4.96 3.43 -2.22
C ILE A 45 4.75 2.00 -1.75
N GLN A 46 5.81 1.23 -1.52
CA GLN A 46 5.77 -0.14 -1.02
C GLN A 46 5.06 -0.20 0.33
N VAL A 47 5.49 0.59 1.33
CA VAL A 47 4.84 0.66 2.65
C VAL A 47 3.38 1.10 2.54
N GLY A 48 3.10 2.12 1.73
CA GLY A 48 1.73 2.58 1.48
C GLY A 48 0.85 1.52 0.80
N SER A 49 1.44 0.71 -0.09
CA SER A 49 0.72 -0.31 -0.85
C SER A 49 0.22 -1.46 0.02
N TYR A 50 0.98 -1.88 1.04
CA TYR A 50 0.56 -2.93 1.98
C TYR A 50 -0.73 -2.53 2.72
N VAL A 51 -0.75 -1.31 3.25
CA VAL A 51 -1.92 -0.74 3.93
C VAL A 51 -3.05 -0.44 2.93
N GLY A 52 -2.71 0.08 1.75
CA GLY A 52 -3.66 0.46 0.71
C GLY A 52 -4.41 -0.72 0.11
N MET A 53 -3.72 -1.82 -0.18
CA MET A 53 -4.33 -3.04 -0.69
C MET A 53 -5.27 -3.66 0.34
N THR A 54 -4.81 -3.83 1.58
CA THR A 54 -5.59 -4.44 2.67
C THR A 54 -6.84 -3.63 3.01
N ALA A 55 -6.71 -2.30 3.11
CA ALA A 55 -7.85 -1.41 3.31
C ALA A 55 -8.83 -1.43 2.13
N SER A 56 -8.31 -1.45 0.88
CA SER A 56 -9.15 -1.50 -0.32
C SER A 56 -9.94 -2.81 -0.42
N VAL A 57 -9.29 -3.95 -0.15
CA VAL A 57 -9.94 -5.27 -0.09
C VAL A 57 -11.04 -5.28 0.97
N ALA A 58 -10.74 -4.83 2.20
CA ALA A 58 -11.72 -4.77 3.27
C ALA A 58 -12.95 -3.92 2.89
N MET A 59 -12.74 -2.79 2.21
CA MET A 59 -13.84 -1.96 1.72
C MET A 59 -14.65 -2.63 0.61
N VAL A 60 -14.01 -3.35 -0.32
CA VAL A 60 -14.72 -4.13 -1.35
C VAL A 60 -15.60 -5.20 -0.68
N ILE A 61 -15.04 -5.98 0.23
CA ILE A 61 -15.77 -7.03 0.97
C ILE A 61 -16.94 -6.42 1.76
N ARG A 62 -16.72 -5.30 2.44
CA ARG A 62 -17.79 -4.59 3.17
C ARG A 62 -18.93 -4.17 2.25
N LYS A 63 -18.64 -3.69 1.04
CA LYS A 63 -19.68 -3.32 0.07
C LYS A 63 -20.46 -4.53 -0.40
N LEU A 64 -19.78 -5.64 -0.67
CA LEU A 64 -20.42 -6.90 -1.05
C LEU A 64 -21.32 -7.41 0.08
N ALA A 65 -20.84 -7.41 1.32
CA ALA A 65 -21.60 -7.82 2.49
C ALA A 65 -22.89 -6.98 2.68
N ILE A 66 -22.81 -5.66 2.49
CA ILE A 66 -23.99 -4.78 2.57
C ILE A 66 -25.00 -5.08 1.46
N VAL A 67 -24.54 -5.37 0.24
CA VAL A 67 -25.43 -5.69 -0.89
C VAL A 67 -26.05 -7.08 -0.75
N MET A 68 -25.33 -8.01 -0.13
CA MET A 68 -25.80 -9.38 0.14
C MET A 68 -26.75 -9.47 1.35
N ASP A 69 -26.74 -8.50 2.26
CA ASP A 69 -27.67 -8.45 3.39
C ASP A 69 -29.08 -8.07 2.91
N THR A 70 -29.83 -9.09 2.48
CA THR A 70 -31.22 -8.96 2.02
C THR A 70 -32.20 -8.66 3.17
N ARG A 71 -31.80 -8.89 4.44
CA ARG A 71 -32.67 -8.67 5.61
C ARG A 71 -32.78 -7.19 6.00
N ASN A 72 -31.73 -6.40 5.75
CA ASN A 72 -31.71 -4.95 5.98
C ASN A 72 -31.67 -4.15 4.67
N MET A 73 -32.39 -4.61 3.64
CA MET A 73 -32.37 -3.97 2.33
C MET A 73 -33.16 -2.64 2.37
N THR A 74 -32.50 -1.57 2.83
CA THR A 74 -33.07 -0.22 2.77
C THR A 74 -33.24 0.19 1.31
N VAL A 75 -34.48 0.08 0.82
CA VAL A 75 -34.92 0.35 -0.57
C VAL A 75 -34.62 1.80 -1.01
N SER A 76 -34.32 2.71 -0.08
CA SER A 76 -33.89 4.08 -0.37
C SER A 76 -32.69 4.48 0.48
N THR A 77 -31.47 4.26 -0.04
CA THR A 77 -30.28 4.88 0.55
C THR A 77 -30.33 6.38 0.26
N SER A 78 -30.58 7.19 1.30
CA SER A 78 -30.52 8.65 1.22
C SER A 78 -29.25 9.11 0.49
N ARG A 79 -29.36 10.15 -0.34
CA ARG A 79 -28.22 10.78 -1.06
C ARG A 79 -27.04 11.06 -0.12
N ASN A 80 -27.34 11.43 1.13
CA ASN A 80 -26.34 11.71 2.15
C ASN A 80 -25.58 10.45 2.60
N SER A 81 -26.24 9.30 2.64
CA SER A 81 -25.62 8.00 2.97
C SER A 81 -24.66 7.55 1.86
N LYS A 82 -25.05 7.75 0.58
CA LYS A 82 -24.17 7.47 -0.57
C LYS A 82 -22.92 8.34 -0.58
N ILE A 83 -23.04 9.62 -0.22
CA ILE A 83 -21.90 10.55 -0.11
C ILE A 83 -20.96 10.11 1.02
N LYS A 84 -21.50 9.87 2.22
CA LYS A 84 -20.70 9.38 3.36
C LYS A 84 -19.96 8.09 3.02
N ALA A 85 -20.60 7.17 2.31
CA ALA A 85 -19.97 5.91 1.91
C ALA A 85 -18.80 6.12 0.92
N LYS A 86 -18.91 7.07 -0.01
CA LYS A 86 -17.81 7.43 -0.92
C LYS A 86 -16.65 8.11 -0.18
N ILE A 87 -16.95 9.01 0.75
CA ILE A 87 -15.94 9.66 1.60
C ILE A 87 -15.16 8.60 2.38
N TRP A 88 -15.87 7.64 2.99
CA TRP A 88 -15.24 6.54 3.70
C TRP A 88 -14.33 5.69 2.80
N GLU A 89 -14.75 5.39 1.56
CA GLU A 89 -13.87 4.69 0.61
C GLU A 89 -12.58 5.49 0.35
N VAL A 90 -12.67 6.80 0.12
CA VAL A 90 -11.48 7.64 -0.14
C VAL A 90 -10.57 7.72 1.08
N VAL A 91 -11.14 7.90 2.27
CA VAL A 91 -10.37 7.98 3.52
C VAL A 91 -9.57 6.69 3.73
N TRP A 92 -10.22 5.53 3.66
CA TRP A 92 -9.55 4.26 3.90
C TRP A 92 -8.58 3.86 2.77
N CYS A 93 -8.90 4.14 1.51
CA CYS A 93 -8.07 3.67 0.39
C CYS A 93 -6.90 4.61 0.06
N TRP A 94 -6.92 5.87 0.53
CA TRP A 94 -5.92 6.89 0.17
C TRP A 94 -5.37 7.67 1.36
N VAL A 95 -6.24 8.19 2.24
CA VAL A 95 -5.79 9.03 3.36
C VAL A 95 -5.03 8.20 4.39
N VAL A 96 -5.55 7.02 4.74
CA VAL A 96 -4.87 6.11 5.67
C VAL A 96 -3.50 5.65 5.11
N PRO A 97 -3.39 5.10 3.88
CA PRO A 97 -2.09 4.79 3.29
C PRO A 97 -1.14 5.99 3.24
N GLY A 98 -1.62 7.17 2.84
CA GLY A 98 -0.81 8.39 2.82
C GLY A 98 -0.28 8.78 4.21
N PHE A 99 -1.09 8.60 5.25
CA PHE A 99 -0.67 8.81 6.64
C PHE A 99 0.42 7.82 7.06
N PHE A 100 0.30 6.54 6.67
CA PHE A 100 1.33 5.54 6.94
C PHE A 100 2.64 5.82 6.19
N ILE A 101 2.56 6.30 4.94
CA ILE A 101 3.74 6.77 4.20
C ILE A 101 4.43 7.94 4.92
N ALA A 102 3.65 8.88 5.47
CA ALA A 102 4.20 9.99 6.23
C ALA A 102 4.84 9.52 7.54
N LEU A 103 4.20 8.59 8.27
CA LEU A 103 4.74 8.02 9.50
C LEU A 103 5.98 7.16 9.27
N TYR A 104 6.11 6.53 8.10
CA TYR A 104 7.26 5.70 7.77
C TYR A 104 8.59 6.47 7.88
N TYR A 105 8.60 7.79 7.62
CA TYR A 105 9.78 8.64 7.82
C TYR A 105 10.35 8.58 9.25
N VAL A 106 9.52 8.31 10.26
CA VAL A 106 9.93 8.25 11.66
C VAL A 106 10.62 6.93 12.00
N VAL A 107 10.25 5.84 11.33
CA VAL A 107 10.72 4.48 11.63
C VAL A 107 11.75 3.95 10.63
N GLN A 108 12.25 4.81 9.76
CA GLN A 108 13.17 4.49 8.68
C GLN A 108 14.63 4.67 9.16
N PRO A 109 15.36 3.58 9.51
CA PRO A 109 16.73 3.70 10.03
C PRO A 109 17.75 4.00 8.93
N VAL A 110 17.47 3.55 7.70
CA VAL A 110 18.28 3.77 6.50
C VAL A 110 17.38 4.12 5.32
N ARG A 111 17.93 4.80 4.30
CA ARG A 111 17.13 5.29 3.15
C ARG A 111 16.40 4.16 2.40
N TYR A 112 17.09 3.09 2.09
CA TYR A 112 16.53 1.89 1.47
C TYR A 112 17.60 0.81 1.51
N MET A 113 17.20 -0.45 1.33
CA MET A 113 18.12 -1.56 1.12
C MET A 113 17.98 -2.07 -0.30
N ILE A 114 19.08 -2.47 -0.93
CA ILE A 114 19.06 -3.10 -2.25
C ILE A 114 19.50 -4.55 -2.08
N TYR A 115 18.66 -5.47 -2.55
CA TYR A 115 18.97 -6.89 -2.58
C TYR A 115 18.99 -7.38 -4.03
N GLY A 116 19.87 -8.33 -4.33
CA GLY A 116 19.91 -8.94 -5.65
C GLY A 116 18.59 -9.62 -5.97
N ILE A 117 18.16 -9.56 -7.23
CA ILE A 117 16.92 -10.17 -7.74
C ILE A 117 15.65 -9.43 -7.27
N VAL A 118 15.59 -8.98 -6.02
CA VAL A 118 14.42 -8.28 -5.43
C VAL A 118 14.47 -6.77 -5.69
N GLY A 119 15.67 -6.18 -5.69
CA GLY A 119 15.89 -4.75 -5.83
C GLY A 119 15.67 -3.97 -4.52
N CYS A 120 14.99 -2.83 -4.61
CA CYS A 120 14.81 -1.93 -3.46
C CYS A 120 13.78 -2.47 -2.45
N LEU A 121 14.14 -2.42 -1.17
CA LEU A 121 13.31 -2.82 -0.04
C LEU A 121 13.28 -1.72 1.03
N SER A 122 12.13 -1.60 1.69
CA SER A 122 11.94 -0.73 2.87
C SER A 122 12.69 -1.29 4.08
N ALA A 123 13.24 -0.40 4.90
CA ALA A 123 13.96 -0.75 6.12
C ALA A 123 13.17 -0.26 7.32
N HIS A 124 13.07 -1.09 8.35
CA HIS A 124 12.33 -0.79 9.58
C HIS A 124 13.26 -0.90 10.78
N ASP A 125 13.14 0.03 11.71
CA ASP A 125 13.84 -0.05 12.99
C ASP A 125 13.26 -1.20 13.85
N SER A 126 14.06 -1.73 14.79
CA SER A 126 13.64 -2.66 15.86
C SER A 126 12.62 -2.11 16.87
N SER A 127 12.26 -0.83 16.77
CA SER A 127 11.26 -0.19 17.64
C SER A 127 9.82 -0.71 17.44
N TRP A 128 9.00 -0.63 18.50
CA TRP A 128 7.60 -1.07 18.46
C TRP A 128 6.72 -0.41 17.36
N PRO A 129 6.91 0.86 16.96
CA PRO A 129 6.10 1.48 15.91
C PRO A 129 6.30 0.79 14.54
N SER A 130 7.46 0.20 14.27
CA SER A 130 7.71 -0.58 13.06
C SER A 130 6.78 -1.80 12.93
N VAL A 131 6.38 -2.40 14.06
CA VAL A 131 5.42 -3.51 14.07
C VAL A 131 4.07 -3.06 13.54
N VAL A 132 3.60 -1.90 13.97
CA VAL A 132 2.32 -1.34 13.53
C VAL A 132 2.37 -0.86 12.08
N LEU A 133 3.49 -0.26 11.66
CA LEU A 133 3.62 0.36 10.33
C LEU A 133 3.96 -0.64 9.22
N GLY A 134 4.76 -1.67 9.52
CA GLY A 134 5.26 -2.63 8.53
C GLY A 134 4.68 -4.03 8.71
N PHE A 135 4.78 -4.60 9.91
CA PHE A 135 4.55 -6.05 10.11
C PHE A 135 3.08 -6.44 10.37
N MET A 136 2.22 -5.49 10.75
CA MET A 136 0.80 -5.76 11.03
C MET A 136 -0.02 -5.95 9.74
N TRP A 137 0.44 -5.40 8.63
CA TRP A 137 -0.30 -5.38 7.37
C TRP A 137 0.20 -6.50 6.46
N PRO A 138 -0.70 -7.29 5.87
CA PRO A 138 -0.35 -8.22 4.80
C PRO A 138 0.35 -7.49 3.65
N ALA A 139 1.55 -7.98 3.31
CA ALA A 139 2.32 -7.57 2.14
C ALA A 139 1.91 -8.36 0.89
#